data_AF-A0A660N6V4-F1
#
_entry.id   AF-A0A660N6V4-F1
#
_cell.length_a   1.000
_cell.length_b   1.000
_cell.length_c   1.000
_cell.angle_alpha   90.00
_cell.angle_beta   90.00
_cell.angle_gamma   90.00
#
_symmetry.space_group_name_H-M   'P 1'
#
loop_
_entity.id
_entity.type
_entity.pdbx_description
1 polymer ?
#
loop_
_entity_poly.entity_id
_entity_poly.type
_entity_poly.pdbx_seq_one_letter_code
_entity_poly.pdbx_strand_id
1 'polypeptide(L)'
;MIALSDALRSDSKQVISRLNQLGVVPVLLTGDHTIAANQIAEEAGIKEVYASCLPEDKLKTIDHYQRNNELVCMIGDGINDAPVLKKATVGIAMGGIGSDIAVDAADIALVNDEVKELPHLFALARHIL
;
A
#
# COMPACT_ATOMS: atom_id res chain seq x y z
N MET A 1 -21.81 18.90 -7.08
CA MET A 1 -20.62 18.15 -7.54
C MET A 1 -20.72 16.78 -6.88
N ILE A 2 -20.83 15.70 -7.64
CA ILE A 2 -20.87 14.33 -7.09
C ILE A 2 -19.44 13.80 -7.19
N ALA A 3 -18.75 13.71 -6.06
CA ALA A 3 -17.47 13.01 -5.97
C ALA A 3 -17.77 11.58 -5.50
N LEU A 4 -17.44 10.58 -6.33
CA LEU A 4 -17.49 9.18 -5.94
C LEU A 4 -16.18 8.90 -5.20
N SER A 5 -16.20 8.97 -3.86
CA SER A 5 -15.07 8.51 -3.05
C SER A 5 -15.21 7.00 -2.92
N ASP A 6 -14.15 6.26 -3.25
CA ASP A 6 -14.09 4.83 -2.92
C ASP A 6 -14.24 4.65 -1.41
N ALA A 7 -15.10 3.71 -1.03
CA ALA A 7 -15.36 3.41 0.37
C ALA A 7 -14.19 2.62 0.94
N LEU A 8 -13.73 3.02 2.13
CA LEU A 8 -12.74 2.24 2.87
C LEU A 8 -13.29 0.83 3.16
N ARG A 9 -12.47 -0.20 2.96
CA ARG A 9 -12.86 -1.58 3.27
C ARG A 9 -13.05 -1.72 4.79
N SER A 10 -14.08 -2.45 5.20
CA SER A 10 -14.47 -2.59 6.61
C SER A 10 -13.39 -3.20 7.50
N ASP A 11 -12.48 -3.98 6.92
CA ASP A 11 -11.35 -4.63 7.57
C ASP A 11 -10.09 -3.75 7.67
N SER A 12 -10.00 -2.64 6.92
CA SER A 12 -8.77 -1.85 6.77
C SER A 12 -8.21 -1.39 8.10
N LYS A 13 -9.06 -0.87 9.00
CA LYS A 13 -8.63 -0.42 10.33
C LYS A 13 -8.01 -1.55 11.17
N GLN A 14 -8.58 -2.75 11.09
CA GLN A 14 -8.07 -3.92 11.81
C GLN A 14 -6.72 -4.37 11.24
N VAL A 15 -6.59 -4.37 9.91
CA VAL A 15 -5.34 -4.71 9.21
C VAL A 15 -4.22 -3.75 9.59
N ILE A 16 -4.46 -2.45 9.49
CA ILE A 16 -3.51 -1.40 9.87
C ILE A 16 -3.11 -1.53 11.34
N SER A 17 -4.06 -1.79 12.24
CA SER A 17 -3.75 -2.05 13.65
C SER A 17 -2.83 -3.25 13.84
N ARG A 18 -3.08 -4.36 13.13
CA ARG A 18 -2.26 -5.57 13.24
C ARG A 18 -0.87 -5.40 12.64
N LEU A 19 -0.74 -4.68 11.53
CA LEU A 19 0.57 -4.34 10.94
C LEU A 19 1.40 -3.49 11.92
N ASN A 20 0.79 -2.49 12.55
CA ASN A 20 1.45 -1.70 13.59
C ASN A 20 1.93 -2.56 14.77
N GLN A 21 1.12 -3.54 15.22
CA GLN A 21 1.52 -4.49 16.27
C GLN A 21 2.72 -5.38 15.86
N LEU A 22 2.88 -5.62 14.55
CA LEU A 22 4.02 -6.35 13.99
C LEU A 22 5.25 -5.46 13.75
N GLY A 23 5.19 -4.16 14.09
CA GLY A 23 6.27 -3.20 13.88
C GLY A 23 6.39 -2.72 12.43
N VAL A 24 5.40 -2.99 11.58
CA VAL A 24 5.32 -2.45 10.22
C VAL A 24 4.64 -1.09 10.30
N VAL A 25 5.24 -0.06 9.69
CA VAL A 25 4.70 1.31 9.67
C VAL A 25 3.90 1.51 8.38
N PRO A 26 2.56 1.64 8.45
CA PRO A 26 1.75 1.85 7.26
C PRO A 26 1.81 3.31 6.81
N VAL A 27 1.96 3.51 5.51
CA VAL A 27 2.03 4.83 4.86
C VAL A 27 1.02 4.86 3.70
N LEU A 28 0.21 5.90 3.61
CA LEU A 28 -0.73 6.09 2.50
C LEU A 28 -0.07 6.94 1.40
N LEU A 29 -0.03 6.43 0.17
CA LEU A 29 0.36 7.19 -1.02
C LEU A 29 -0.81 7.21 -2.01
N THR A 30 -1.40 8.37 -2.26
CA THR A 30 -2.54 8.52 -3.17
C THR A 30 -2.43 9.74 -4.08
N GLY A 31 -3.01 9.63 -5.28
CA GLY A 31 -3.22 10.76 -6.19
C GLY A 31 -4.43 11.63 -5.80
N ASP A 32 -5.23 11.20 -4.82
CA ASP A 32 -6.40 11.93 -4.36
C ASP A 32 -6.04 13.24 -3.67
N HIS A 33 -7.01 14.15 -3.66
CA HIS A 33 -6.87 15.42 -2.98
C HIS A 33 -6.67 15.23 -1.46
N THR A 34 -5.84 16.09 -0.87
CA THR A 34 -5.40 16.02 0.54
C THR A 34 -6.52 15.82 1.55
N ILE A 35 -7.68 16.45 1.35
CA ILE A 35 -8.83 16.32 2.26
C ILE A 35 -9.36 14.87 2.28
N ALA A 36 -9.58 14.26 1.12
CA ALA A 36 -10.09 12.89 1.01
C ALA A 36 -9.05 11.88 1.52
N ALA A 37 -7.78 12.07 1.15
CA ALA A 37 -6.68 11.23 1.60
C ALA A 37 -6.55 11.20 3.13
N ASN A 38 -6.61 12.37 3.78
CA ASN A 38 -6.52 12.45 5.24
C ASN A 38 -7.74 11.84 5.94
N GLN A 39 -8.94 11.98 5.38
CA GLN A 39 -10.15 11.34 5.93
C GLN A 39 -10.02 9.81 5.92
N ILE A 40 -9.62 9.24 4.77
CA ILE A 40 -9.42 7.79 4.63
C ILE A 40 -8.30 7.30 5.55
N ALA A 41 -7.19 8.04 5.65
CA ALA A 41 -6.09 7.70 6.53
C ALA A 41 -6.51 7.71 8.01
N GLU A 42 -7.28 8.69 8.44
CA GLU A 42 -7.80 8.78 9.81
C GLU A 42 -8.73 7.61 10.14
N GLU A 43 -9.66 7.29 9.24
CA GLU A 43 -10.57 6.14 9.38
C GLU A 43 -9.81 4.80 9.46
N ALA A 44 -8.77 4.63 8.64
CA ALA A 44 -7.92 3.45 8.61
C ALA A 44 -6.92 3.39 9.78
N GLY A 45 -6.61 4.52 10.43
CA GLY A 45 -5.59 4.63 11.47
C GLY A 45 -4.16 4.76 10.94
N ILE A 46 -3.98 5.28 9.73
CA ILE A 46 -2.70 5.56 9.09
C ILE A 46 -2.26 6.97 9.48
N LYS A 47 -1.03 7.12 9.96
CA LYS A 47 -0.50 8.40 10.45
C LYS A 47 0.25 9.20 9.39
N GLU A 48 0.83 8.53 8.43
CA GLU A 48 1.69 9.14 7.41
C GLU A 48 1.00 9.07 6.05
N VAL A 49 0.82 10.24 5.44
CA VAL A 49 0.00 10.40 4.24
C VAL A 49 0.72 11.30 3.24
N TYR A 50 0.87 10.80 2.03
CA TYR A 50 1.27 11.54 0.85
C TYR A 50 0.08 11.59 -0.11
N ALA A 51 -0.49 12.78 -0.26
CA ALA A 51 -1.67 13.02 -1.10
C ALA A 51 -1.29 13.84 -2.35
N SER A 52 -2.19 13.89 -3.33
CA SER A 52 -1.99 14.57 -4.61
C SER A 52 -0.69 14.12 -5.32
N CYS A 53 -0.28 12.86 -5.12
CA CYS A 53 0.98 12.35 -5.64
C CYS A 53 0.89 12.08 -7.15
N LEU A 54 1.92 12.53 -7.87
CA LEU A 54 2.21 12.05 -9.21
C LEU A 54 2.96 10.70 -9.13
N PRO A 55 3.00 9.88 -10.21
CA PRO A 55 3.76 8.63 -10.22
C PRO A 55 5.23 8.79 -9.80
N GLU A 56 5.87 9.88 -10.22
CA GLU A 56 7.24 10.23 -9.81
C GLU A 56 7.37 10.53 -8.32
N ASP A 57 6.34 11.06 -7.67
CA ASP A 57 6.38 11.35 -6.25
C ASP A 57 6.33 10.07 -5.44
N LYS A 58 5.52 9.08 -5.86
CA LYS A 58 5.53 7.74 -5.26
C LYS A 58 6.93 7.11 -5.33
N LEU A 59 7.60 7.22 -6.48
CA LEU A 59 8.96 6.70 -6.66
C LEU A 59 10.00 7.42 -5.79
N LYS A 60 9.86 8.73 -5.58
CA LYS A 60 10.73 9.51 -4.68
C LYS A 60 10.51 9.13 -3.22
N THR A 61 9.28 8.85 -2.82
CA THR A 61 8.96 8.41 -1.46
C THR A 61 9.61 7.05 -1.17
N ILE A 62 9.55 6.10 -2.10
CA ILE A 62 10.28 4.82 -1.95
C ILE A 62 11.79 5.05 -1.87
N ASP A 63 12.37 5.90 -2.75
CA ASP A 63 13.79 6.24 -2.68
C ASP A 63 14.19 6.81 -1.32
N HIS A 64 13.33 7.64 -0.72
CA HIS A 64 13.60 8.26 0.56
C HIS A 64 13.78 7.22 1.67
N TYR A 65 12.83 6.29 1.80
CA TYR A 65 12.93 5.22 2.80
C TYR A 65 14.12 4.28 2.52
N GLN A 66 14.34 3.91 1.26
CA GLN A 66 15.46 3.03 0.90
C GLN A 66 16.82 3.66 1.20
N ARG A 67 16.97 4.98 1.01
CA ARG A 67 18.20 5.71 1.39
C ARG A 67 18.43 5.77 2.90
N ASN A 68 17.37 5.61 3.70
CA ASN A 68 17.46 5.48 5.14
C ASN A 68 17.66 4.01 5.59
N ASN A 69 17.98 3.11 4.65
CA ASN A 69 18.13 1.66 4.86
C ASN A 69 16.86 0.98 5.37
N GLU A 70 15.68 1.54 5.06
CA GLU A 70 14.40 0.91 5.38
C GLU A 70 13.95 -0.02 4.26
N LEU A 71 13.38 -1.17 4.63
CA LEU A 71 12.78 -2.10 3.68
C LEU A 71 11.35 -1.65 3.37
N VAL A 72 11.04 -1.48 2.09
CA VAL A 72 9.75 -0.96 1.64
C VAL A 72 8.95 -2.07 1.00
N CYS A 73 7.74 -2.30 1.51
CA CYS A 73 6.74 -3.13 0.86
C CYS A 73 5.67 -2.22 0.23
N MET A 74 5.51 -2.28 -1.09
CA MET A 74 4.48 -1.50 -1.80
C MET A 74 3.28 -2.39 -2.11
N ILE A 75 2.07 -1.89 -1.89
CA ILE A 75 0.82 -2.56 -2.26
C ILE A 75 0.06 -1.65 -3.24
N GLY A 76 -0.41 -2.19 -4.35
CA GLY A 76 -1.17 -1.43 -5.35
C GLY A 76 -1.90 -2.33 -6.35
N ASP A 77 -2.71 -1.72 -7.21
CA ASP A 77 -3.57 -2.39 -8.19
C ASP A 77 -3.47 -1.78 -9.60
N GLY A 78 -3.06 -0.52 -9.69
CA GLY A 78 -3.04 0.21 -10.94
C GLY A 78 -1.81 -0.03 -11.82
N ILE A 79 -1.97 0.19 -13.12
CA ILE A 79 -0.88 0.33 -14.10
C ILE A 79 0.13 1.41 -13.65
N ASN A 80 -0.38 2.47 -13.02
CA ASN A 80 0.42 3.58 -12.51
C ASN A 80 1.35 3.18 -11.35
N ASP A 81 1.04 2.09 -10.65
CA ASP A 81 1.81 1.61 -9.51
C ASP A 81 2.86 0.56 -9.91
N ALA A 82 2.80 0.01 -11.13
CA ALA A 82 3.76 -1.00 -11.59
C ALA A 82 5.24 -0.58 -11.46
N PRO A 83 5.66 0.66 -11.82
CA PRO A 83 7.03 1.10 -11.60
C PRO A 83 7.43 1.17 -10.12
N VAL A 84 6.46 1.52 -9.26
CA VAL A 84 6.64 1.69 -7.82
C VAL A 84 6.73 0.32 -7.14
N LEU A 85 5.86 -0.61 -7.55
CA LEU A 85 5.88 -2.02 -7.14
C LEU A 85 7.24 -2.67 -7.46
N LYS A 86 7.77 -2.44 -8.67
CA LYS A 86 9.06 -3.03 -9.08
C LYS A 86 10.27 -2.48 -8.32
N LYS A 87 10.16 -1.25 -7.83
CA LYS A 87 11.24 -0.56 -7.11
C LYS A 87 11.26 -0.88 -5.62
N ALA A 88 10.11 -1.22 -5.06
CA ALA A 88 9.99 -1.63 -3.66
C ALA A 88 10.89 -2.84 -3.37
N THR A 89 11.22 -3.06 -2.09
CA THR A 89 11.89 -4.30 -1.67
C THR A 89 11.01 -5.51 -1.95
N VAL A 90 9.70 -5.34 -1.75
CA VAL A 90 8.67 -6.30 -2.12
C VAL A 90 7.48 -5.53 -2.71
N GLY A 91 7.10 -5.85 -3.94
CA GLY A 91 5.87 -5.38 -4.56
C GLY A 91 4.73 -6.39 -4.39
N ILE A 92 3.56 -5.93 -3.94
CA ILE A 92 2.34 -6.73 -3.81
C ILE A 92 1.24 -6.14 -4.69
N ALA A 93 0.80 -6.90 -5.68
CA ALA A 93 -0.34 -6.54 -6.52
C ALA A 93 -1.65 -7.13 -5.99
N MET A 94 -2.75 -6.38 -6.09
CA MET A 94 -4.10 -6.94 -5.99
C MET A 94 -4.40 -7.76 -7.26
N GLY A 95 -4.68 -9.05 -7.14
CA GLY A 95 -4.75 -9.97 -8.28
C GLY A 95 -6.10 -10.03 -9.01
N GLY A 96 -7.21 -9.77 -8.31
CA GLY A 96 -8.55 -9.79 -8.90
C GLY A 96 -8.98 -8.44 -9.49
N ILE A 97 -8.49 -7.34 -8.92
CA ILE A 97 -8.78 -5.96 -9.35
C ILE A 97 -7.58 -5.33 -10.08
N GLY A 98 -6.36 -5.82 -9.86
CA GLY A 98 -5.19 -5.22 -10.44
C GLY A 98 -5.03 -5.49 -11.93
N SER A 99 -4.41 -4.54 -12.62
CA SER A 99 -4.08 -4.70 -14.03
C SER A 99 -3.03 -5.81 -14.24
N ASP A 100 -3.05 -6.47 -15.41
CA ASP A 100 -2.03 -7.47 -15.80
C ASP A 100 -0.59 -6.93 -15.62
N ILE A 101 -0.40 -5.63 -15.88
CA ILE A 101 0.89 -4.95 -15.74
C ILE A 101 1.33 -4.85 -14.27
N ALA A 102 0.40 -4.58 -13.34
CA ALA A 102 0.70 -4.52 -11.92
C ALA A 102 1.06 -5.92 -11.37
N VAL A 103 0.32 -6.95 -11.80
CA VAL A 103 0.59 -8.34 -11.42
C VAL A 103 1.94 -8.83 -11.93
N ASP A 104 2.31 -8.51 -13.18
CA ASP A 104 3.62 -8.88 -13.75
C ASP A 104 4.80 -8.11 -13.10
N ALA A 105 4.55 -6.88 -12.65
CA ALA A 105 5.56 -6.06 -12.00
C ALA A 105 5.83 -6.47 -10.54
N ALA A 106 4.83 -7.02 -9.85
CA ALA A 106 4.90 -7.37 -8.43
C ALA A 106 5.61 -8.70 -8.17
N ASP A 107 6.13 -8.85 -6.95
CA ASP A 107 6.73 -10.11 -6.48
C ASP A 107 5.67 -11.07 -5.92
N ILE A 108 4.55 -10.51 -5.42
CA ILE A 108 3.43 -11.25 -4.83
C ILE A 108 2.12 -10.73 -5.43
N ALA A 109 1.20 -11.64 -5.77
CA ALA A 109 -0.15 -11.30 -6.18
C ALA A 109 -1.19 -11.83 -5.17
N LEU A 110 -2.06 -10.95 -4.67
CA LEU A 110 -3.17 -11.31 -3.79
C LEU A 110 -4.37 -11.75 -4.63
N VAL A 111 -4.52 -13.07 -4.85
CA VAL A 111 -5.52 -13.66 -5.75
C VAL A 111 -6.97 -13.22 -5.43
N ASN A 112 -7.32 -13.05 -4.15
CA ASN A 112 -8.67 -12.67 -3.73
C ASN A 112 -8.82 -11.18 -3.35
N ASP A 113 -7.78 -10.35 -3.57
CA ASP A 113 -7.74 -8.94 -3.15
C ASP A 113 -8.01 -8.72 -1.65
N GLU A 114 -7.69 -9.74 -0.85
CA GLU A 114 -7.94 -9.77 0.59
C GLU A 114 -6.74 -9.20 1.36
N VAL A 115 -6.69 -7.87 1.49
CA VAL A 115 -5.65 -7.16 2.27
C VAL A 115 -5.62 -7.59 3.74
N LYS A 116 -6.68 -8.22 4.27
CA LYS A 116 -6.72 -8.86 5.58
C LYS A 116 -5.66 -9.95 5.80
N GLU A 117 -5.10 -10.51 4.73
CA GLU A 117 -4.07 -11.54 4.81
C GLU A 117 -2.66 -10.96 5.00
N LEU A 118 -2.47 -9.65 4.75
CA LEU A 118 -1.15 -9.02 4.88
C LEU A 118 -0.51 -9.20 6.26
N PRO A 119 -1.22 -9.01 7.39
CA PRO A 119 -0.59 -9.23 8.69
C PRO A 119 -0.17 -10.69 8.92
N HIS A 120 -0.89 -11.65 8.36
CA HIS A 120 -0.50 -13.06 8.43
C HIS A 120 0.77 -13.32 7.59
N LEU A 121 0.85 -12.77 6.38
CA LEU A 121 2.06 -12.82 5.55
C LEU A 121 3.29 -12.26 6.28
N PHE A 122 3.19 -11.07 6.86
CA PHE A 122 4.29 -10.46 7.62
C PHE A 122 4.64 -11.25 8.87
N ALA A 123 3.64 -11.80 9.57
CA ALA A 123 3.89 -12.65 10.73
C ALA A 123 4.67 -13.91 10.34
N LEU A 124 4.30 -14.59 9.24
CA LEU A 124 5.02 -15.76 8.74
C LEU A 124 6.45 -15.43 8.31
N ALA A 125 6.64 -14.35 7.55
CA ALA A 125 7.98 -13.94 7.10
C ALA A 125 8.95 -13.72 8.28
N ARG A 126 8.45 -13.20 9.41
CA ARG A 126 9.23 -13.00 10.64
C ARG A 126 9.58 -14.29 11.39
N HIS A 127 8.86 -15.40 11.17
CA HIS A 127 9.15 -16.69 11.83
C HIS A 127 10.18 -17.53 11.07
N ILE A 128 10.41 -17.21 9.79
CA ILE A 128 11.29 -17.98 8.89
C ILE A 128 12.74 -17.46 8.93
N LEU A 129 12.96 -16.28 9.52
CA LEU A 129 14.27 -15.63 9.73
C LEU A 129 14.75 -15.83 11.17
#